data_AF-A0A7S0PKP6-F1
#
_entry.id   AF-A0A7S0PKP6-F1
#
_cell.length_a   1.000
_cell.length_b   1.000
_cell.length_c   1.000
_cell.angle_alpha   90.00
_cell.angle_beta   90.00
_cell.angle_gamma   90.00
#
_symmetry.space_group_name_H-M   'P 1'
#
loop_
_entity.id
_entity.type
_entity.pdbx_description
1 polymer ?
#
loop_
_entity_poly.entity_id
_entity_poly.type
_entity_poly.pdbx_seq_one_letter_code
_entity_poly.pdbx_strand_id
1 'polypeptide(L)'
;IAHIPGEGIKSYGAKPRDQWVLDWPGMVVLVVTAVFWTKQVTEAISDGTRAVGKYEERCTSDLMKIVDRVRGELTSLQRKTLGALVVMDVHARDVVANLAKNKVSSPTDFDWQAQLRSYWEEDASGARDFTAIMRIMSAEVEYGYEYLGNSSRLVI
;
A
#
# COMPACT_ATOMS: atom_id res chain seq x y z
N ILE A 1 20.17 -3.61 2.06
CA ILE A 1 18.96 -3.29 1.25
C ILE A 1 17.69 -3.62 2.05
N ALA A 2 17.57 -4.79 2.69
CA ALA A 2 16.40 -5.17 3.50
C ALA A 2 16.10 -4.28 4.73
N HIS A 3 17.05 -3.48 5.23
CA HIS A 3 16.80 -2.53 6.33
C HIS A 3 16.02 -1.28 5.90
N ILE A 4 16.11 -0.88 4.63
CA ILE A 4 15.54 0.38 4.11
C ILE A 4 14.01 0.37 4.19
N PRO A 5 13.30 -0.73 3.85
CA PRO A 5 11.87 -0.84 4.11
C PRO A 5 11.50 -0.65 5.58
N GLY A 6 12.28 -1.18 6.52
CA GLY A 6 12.02 -1.00 7.95
C GLY A 6 12.13 0.47 8.40
N GLU A 7 13.09 1.22 7.88
CA GLU A 7 13.18 2.67 8.11
C GLU A 7 12.03 3.43 7.45
N GLY A 8 11.63 3.02 6.24
CA GLY A 8 10.45 3.52 5.55
C GLY A 8 9.19 3.33 6.39
N ILE A 9 8.95 2.13 6.92
CA ILE A 9 7.83 1.83 7.83
C ILE A 9 7.85 2.74 9.06
N LYS A 10 9.02 2.90 9.71
CA LYS A 10 9.16 3.74 10.93
C LYS A 10 8.92 5.22 10.67
N SER A 11 9.29 5.72 9.49
CA SER A 11 9.12 7.14 9.13
C SER A 11 7.74 7.45 8.54
N TYR A 12 6.98 6.43 8.13
CA TYR A 12 5.67 6.62 7.53
C TYR A 12 4.70 7.25 8.54
N GLY A 13 4.13 8.40 8.19
CA GLY A 13 3.29 9.22 9.08
C GLY A 13 4.01 10.39 9.75
N ALA A 14 5.35 10.48 9.67
CA ALA A 14 6.09 11.66 10.16
C ALA A 14 5.90 12.91 9.29
N LYS A 15 5.42 12.73 8.04
CA LYS A 15 5.12 13.78 7.07
C LYS A 15 3.83 13.43 6.31
N PRO A 16 3.17 14.41 5.66
CA PRO A 16 2.10 14.14 4.70
C PRO A 16 2.56 13.12 3.64
N ARG A 17 1.66 12.18 3.28
CA ARG A 17 1.97 11.07 2.36
C ARG A 17 2.53 11.56 1.02
N ASP A 18 1.94 12.60 0.46
CA ASP A 18 2.33 13.20 -0.82
C ASP A 18 3.73 13.83 -0.83
N GLN A 19 4.28 14.12 0.36
CA GLN A 19 5.67 14.55 0.53
C GLN A 19 6.58 13.37 0.84
N TRP A 20 6.14 12.46 1.73
CA TRP A 20 6.92 11.29 2.13
C TRP A 20 7.32 10.42 0.93
N VAL A 21 6.42 10.22 -0.04
CA VAL A 21 6.68 9.41 -1.26
C VAL A 21 7.84 9.90 -2.14
N LEU A 22 8.36 11.09 -1.89
CA LEU A 22 9.47 11.68 -2.64
C LEU A 22 10.83 11.48 -1.99
N ASP A 23 10.83 11.15 -0.70
CA ASP A 23 12.02 10.99 0.13
C ASP A 23 12.59 9.57 0.06
N TRP A 24 11.81 8.61 -0.45
CA TRP A 24 12.14 7.19 -0.42
C TRP A 24 12.32 6.57 -1.80
N PRO A 25 13.17 5.53 -1.92
CA PRO A 25 13.28 4.75 -3.14
C PRO A 25 11.92 4.18 -3.58
N GLY A 26 11.65 4.14 -4.88
CA GLY A 26 10.32 3.81 -5.37
C GLY A 26 9.77 2.48 -4.87
N MET A 27 10.57 1.41 -4.85
CA MET A 27 10.12 0.12 -4.29
C MET A 27 9.79 0.17 -2.79
N VAL A 28 10.51 1.00 -2.02
CA VAL A 28 10.20 1.23 -0.60
C VAL A 28 8.87 1.97 -0.48
N VAL A 29 8.64 2.98 -1.32
CA VAL A 29 7.35 3.69 -1.37
C VAL A 29 6.19 2.74 -1.64
N LEU A 30 6.34 1.86 -2.64
CA LEU A 30 5.28 0.92 -3.03
C LEU A 30 4.98 -0.11 -1.92
N VAL A 31 6.01 -0.74 -1.34
CA VAL A 31 5.80 -1.77 -0.30
C VAL A 31 5.26 -1.18 0.99
N VAL A 32 5.80 -0.05 1.45
CA VAL A 32 5.34 0.61 2.69
C VAL A 32 3.90 1.08 2.53
N THR A 33 3.57 1.72 1.39
CA THR A 33 2.19 2.13 1.11
C THR A 33 1.24 0.93 1.11
N ALA A 34 1.61 -0.19 0.49
CA ALA A 34 0.78 -1.40 0.45
C ALA A 34 0.54 -2.01 1.85
N VAL A 35 1.56 -2.00 2.71
CA VAL A 35 1.45 -2.43 4.11
C VAL A 35 0.47 -1.55 4.88
N PHE A 36 0.65 -0.23 4.82
CA PHE A 36 -0.24 0.69 5.53
C PHE A 36 -1.66 0.70 4.97
N TRP A 37 -1.83 0.53 3.66
CA TRP A 37 -3.15 0.37 3.05
C TRP A 37 -3.83 -0.90 3.57
N THR A 38 -3.14 -2.05 3.55
CA THR A 38 -3.66 -3.32 4.06
C THR A 38 -4.12 -3.20 5.50
N LYS A 39 -3.27 -2.59 6.36
CA LYS A 39 -3.59 -2.34 7.77
C LYS A 39 -4.86 -1.51 7.93
N GLN A 40 -4.92 -0.35 7.28
CA GLN A 40 -6.03 0.60 7.45
C GLN A 40 -7.34 0.09 6.85
N VAL A 41 -7.31 -0.65 5.74
CA VAL A 41 -8.52 -1.32 5.20
C VAL A 41 -9.02 -2.37 6.18
N THR A 42 -8.12 -3.19 6.73
CA THR A 42 -8.48 -4.22 7.71
C THR A 42 -9.12 -3.61 8.96
N GLU A 43 -8.54 -2.53 9.49
CA GLU A 43 -9.12 -1.75 10.59
C GLU A 43 -10.50 -1.19 10.23
N ALA A 44 -10.65 -0.58 9.04
CA ALA A 44 -11.92 -0.03 8.58
C ALA A 44 -13.01 -1.11 8.41
N ILE A 45 -12.66 -2.31 7.97
CA ILE A 45 -13.60 -3.45 7.89
C ILE A 45 -14.05 -3.86 9.29
N SER A 46 -13.12 -3.94 10.24
CA SER A 46 -13.43 -4.28 11.64
C SER A 46 -14.30 -3.22 12.34
N ASP A 47 -14.13 -1.95 11.99
CA ASP A 47 -14.95 -0.83 12.49
C ASP A 47 -16.34 -0.76 11.82
N GLY A 48 -16.57 -1.59 10.80
CA GLY A 48 -17.86 -1.77 10.13
C GLY A 48 -18.00 -1.02 8.81
N THR A 49 -19.07 -1.33 8.09
CA THR A 49 -19.29 -0.92 6.68
C THR A 49 -19.24 0.59 6.45
N ARG A 50 -19.70 1.40 7.41
CA ARG A 50 -19.60 2.87 7.33
C ARG A 50 -18.15 3.36 7.38
N ALA A 51 -17.29 2.70 8.14
CA ALA A 51 -15.87 3.05 8.22
C ALA A 51 -15.15 2.70 6.91
N VAL A 52 -15.50 1.57 6.27
CA VAL A 52 -15.01 1.23 4.92
C VAL A 52 -15.35 2.33 3.90
N GLY A 53 -16.59 2.81 3.88
CA GLY A 53 -16.99 3.92 3.00
C GLY A 53 -16.21 5.23 3.27
N LYS A 54 -16.01 5.59 4.55
CA LYS A 54 -15.16 6.76 4.89
C LYS A 54 -13.71 6.56 4.47
N TYR A 55 -13.20 5.34 4.55
CA TYR A 55 -11.85 5.04 4.11
C TYR A 55 -11.71 5.12 2.59
N GLU A 56 -12.73 4.76 1.82
CA GLU A 56 -12.78 5.00 0.36
C GLU A 56 -12.66 6.49 0.03
N GLU A 57 -13.41 7.36 0.71
CA GLU A 57 -13.31 8.81 0.53
C GLU A 57 -11.89 9.33 0.80
N ARG A 58 -11.23 8.77 1.83
CA ARG A 58 -9.83 9.07 2.14
C ARG A 58 -8.89 8.58 1.04
N CYS A 59 -9.05 7.35 0.54
CA CYS A 59 -8.26 6.83 -0.58
C CYS A 59 -8.38 7.74 -1.81
N THR A 60 -9.60 8.19 -2.12
CA THR A 60 -9.85 9.14 -3.21
C THR A 60 -9.15 10.48 -2.96
N SER A 61 -9.22 11.04 -1.75
CA SER A 61 -8.51 12.28 -1.42
C SER A 61 -6.99 12.14 -1.52
N ASP A 62 -6.42 11.06 -1.01
CA ASP A 62 -4.98 10.84 -1.02
C ASP A 62 -4.46 10.57 -2.44
N LEU A 63 -5.22 9.85 -3.27
CA LEU A 63 -4.93 9.67 -4.70
C LEU A 63 -4.85 11.03 -5.42
N MET A 64 -5.83 11.92 -5.20
CA MET A 64 -5.85 13.23 -5.86
C MET A 64 -4.63 14.10 -5.49
N LYS A 65 -4.18 14.07 -4.22
CA LYS A 65 -2.95 14.75 -3.80
C LYS A 65 -1.71 14.22 -4.54
N ILE A 66 -1.63 12.90 -4.73
CA ILE A 66 -0.55 12.28 -5.50
C ILE A 66 -0.63 12.68 -6.98
N VAL A 67 -1.82 12.69 -7.58
CA VAL A 67 -2.04 13.13 -8.96
C VAL A 67 -1.62 14.58 -9.15
N ASP A 68 -1.99 15.47 -8.23
CA ASP A 68 -1.57 16.87 -8.28
C ASP A 68 -0.05 16.99 -8.11
N ARG A 69 0.57 16.15 -7.29
CA ARG A 69 2.04 16.10 -7.20
C ARG A 69 2.71 15.68 -8.50
N VAL A 70 2.13 14.73 -9.23
CA VAL A 70 2.63 14.27 -10.55
C VAL A 70 2.63 15.41 -11.59
N ARG A 71 1.68 16.34 -11.49
CA ARG A 71 1.58 17.51 -12.39
C ARG A 71 2.64 18.58 -12.10
N GLY A 72 3.25 18.56 -10.92
CA GLY A 72 4.31 19.50 -10.54
C GLY A 72 5.70 19.12 -11.09
N GLU A 73 6.69 19.87 -10.61
CA GLU A 73 8.10 19.61 -10.91
C GLU A 73 8.59 18.38 -10.14
N LEU A 74 9.12 17.41 -10.89
CA LEU A 74 9.61 16.14 -10.38
C LEU A 74 10.82 15.69 -11.19
N THR A 75 11.77 15.07 -10.51
CA THR A 75 12.85 14.35 -11.19
C THR A 75 12.28 13.18 -12.01
N SER A 76 13.04 12.72 -13.02
CA SER A 76 12.64 11.56 -13.85
C SER A 76 12.36 10.32 -12.99
N LEU A 77 13.17 10.09 -11.94
CA LEU A 77 12.99 8.94 -11.05
C LEU A 77 11.71 9.06 -10.21
N GLN A 78 11.48 10.22 -9.58
CA GLN A 78 10.26 10.47 -8.80
C GLN A 78 9.01 10.35 -9.67
N ARG A 79 9.04 10.86 -10.90
CA ARG A 79 7.92 10.74 -11.85
C ARG A 79 7.59 9.28 -12.17
N LYS A 80 8.60 8.42 -12.36
CA LYS A 80 8.38 6.97 -12.55
C LYS A 80 7.79 6.31 -11.30
N THR A 81 8.30 6.63 -10.12
CA THR A 81 7.78 6.13 -8.84
C THR A 81 6.33 6.52 -8.65
N LEU A 82 6.00 7.80 -8.80
CA LEU A 82 4.64 8.30 -8.63
C LEU A 82 3.70 7.76 -9.71
N GLY A 83 4.17 7.57 -10.95
CA GLY A 83 3.37 6.90 -11.98
C GLY A 83 2.97 5.48 -11.59
N ALA A 84 3.90 4.68 -11.06
CA ALA A 84 3.59 3.36 -10.54
C ALA A 84 2.67 3.41 -9.30
N LEU A 85 2.89 4.38 -8.42
CA LEU A 85 2.08 4.59 -7.22
C LEU A 85 0.63 4.94 -7.55
N VAL A 86 0.40 5.83 -8.53
CA VAL A 86 -0.96 6.21 -8.97
C VAL A 86 -1.73 5.00 -9.47
N VAL A 87 -1.11 4.12 -10.26
CA VAL A 87 -1.75 2.89 -10.73
C VAL A 87 -2.16 1.99 -9.56
N MET A 88 -1.27 1.81 -8.58
CA MET A 88 -1.57 1.05 -7.37
C MET A 88 -2.68 1.70 -6.52
N ASP A 89 -2.66 3.02 -6.37
CA ASP A 89 -3.65 3.76 -5.58
C ASP A 89 -5.05 3.74 -6.21
N VAL A 90 -5.15 3.80 -7.55
CA VAL A 90 -6.42 3.65 -8.26
C VAL A 90 -7.01 2.26 -7.98
N HIS A 91 -6.22 1.21 -8.16
CA HIS A 91 -6.65 -0.16 -7.87
C HIS A 91 -7.06 -0.32 -6.40
N ALA A 92 -6.22 0.17 -5.48
CA ALA A 92 -6.47 0.11 -4.05
C ALA A 92 -7.79 0.83 -3.66
N ARG A 93 -8.06 2.00 -4.24
CA ARG A 93 -9.32 2.73 -4.03
C ARG A 93 -10.51 1.94 -4.58
N ASP A 94 -10.41 1.42 -5.80
CA ASP A 94 -11.48 0.66 -6.45
C ASP A 94 -11.83 -0.62 -5.67
N VAL A 95 -10.84 -1.30 -5.09
CA VAL A 95 -11.05 -2.40 -4.15
C VAL A 95 -11.87 -1.94 -2.94
N VAL A 96 -11.48 -0.86 -2.26
CA VAL A 96 -12.22 -0.37 -1.08
C VAL A 96 -13.65 0.06 -1.44
N ALA A 97 -13.84 0.68 -2.61
CA ALA A 97 -15.17 1.03 -3.11
C ALA A 97 -16.05 -0.21 -3.31
N ASN A 98 -15.49 -1.30 -3.85
CA ASN A 98 -16.19 -2.57 -3.98
C ASN A 98 -16.50 -3.21 -2.62
N LEU A 99 -15.57 -3.19 -1.67
CA LEU A 99 -15.81 -3.68 -0.31
C LEU A 99 -16.94 -2.91 0.39
N ALA A 100 -16.97 -1.59 0.25
CA ALA A 100 -18.03 -0.73 0.78
C ALA A 100 -19.39 -1.04 0.14
N LYS A 101 -19.42 -1.18 -1.19
CA LYS A 101 -20.62 -1.55 -1.96
C LYS A 101 -21.18 -2.91 -1.54
N ASN A 102 -20.29 -3.89 -1.35
CA ASN A 102 -20.64 -5.25 -0.93
C ASN A 102 -20.93 -5.36 0.57
N LYS A 103 -20.78 -4.26 1.33
CA LYS A 103 -21.01 -4.19 2.78
C LYS A 103 -20.16 -5.21 3.55
N VAL A 104 -18.91 -5.41 3.13
CA VAL A 104 -17.97 -6.29 3.82
C VAL A 104 -17.76 -5.77 5.25
N SER A 105 -17.92 -6.67 6.22
CA SER A 105 -17.85 -6.35 7.65
C SER A 105 -16.95 -7.30 8.44
N SER A 106 -16.26 -8.23 7.77
CA SER A 106 -15.30 -9.13 8.39
C SER A 106 -13.98 -9.14 7.62
N PRO A 107 -12.82 -9.06 8.30
CA PRO A 107 -11.54 -9.29 7.65
C PRO A 107 -11.40 -10.69 7.06
N THR A 108 -12.22 -11.67 7.45
CA THR A 108 -12.21 -13.04 6.90
C THR A 108 -13.09 -13.21 5.68
N ASP A 109 -13.78 -12.15 5.24
CA ASP A 109 -14.68 -12.21 4.10
C ASP A 109 -13.92 -12.43 2.79
N PHE A 110 -14.53 -13.19 1.87
CA PHE A 110 -13.86 -13.62 0.64
C PHE A 110 -13.41 -12.43 -0.20
N ASP A 111 -14.25 -11.40 -0.32
CA ASP A 111 -13.97 -10.20 -1.12
C ASP A 111 -12.69 -9.48 -0.67
N TRP A 112 -12.37 -9.53 0.63
CA TRP A 112 -11.11 -8.99 1.17
C TRP A 112 -9.97 -9.99 1.09
N GLN A 113 -10.22 -11.27 1.40
CA GLN A 113 -9.20 -12.32 1.37
C GLN A 113 -8.64 -12.57 -0.04
N ALA A 114 -9.44 -12.35 -1.07
CA ALA A 114 -9.04 -12.48 -2.48
C ALA A 114 -8.05 -11.39 -2.94
N GLN A 115 -7.87 -10.32 -2.16
CA GLN A 115 -6.93 -9.25 -2.48
C GLN A 115 -5.51 -9.59 -2.04
N LEU A 116 -4.52 -9.08 -2.77
CA LEU A 116 -3.13 -9.13 -2.33
C LEU A 116 -2.94 -8.16 -1.16
N ARG A 117 -2.49 -8.70 -0.03
CA ARG A 117 -2.34 -7.97 1.23
C ARG A 117 -0.91 -8.04 1.71
N SER A 118 -0.38 -6.93 2.18
CA SER A 118 1.00 -6.80 2.64
C SER A 118 1.01 -6.57 4.14
N TYR A 119 1.76 -7.38 4.87
CA TYR A 119 1.93 -7.30 6.32
C TYR A 119 3.39 -7.04 6.65
N TRP A 120 3.65 -6.35 7.75
CA TRP A 120 5.00 -6.16 8.27
C TRP A 120 5.07 -6.86 9.63
N GLU A 121 5.73 -8.01 9.67
CA GLU A 121 5.65 -8.98 10.77
C GLU A 121 7.05 -9.49 11.14
N GLU A 122 7.16 -10.16 12.27
CA GLU A 122 8.42 -10.76 12.71
C GLU A 122 8.88 -11.82 11.69
N ASP A 123 10.18 -11.85 11.40
CA ASP A 123 10.73 -12.82 10.45
C ASP A 123 10.81 -14.21 11.12
N ALA A 124 9.96 -15.14 10.66
CA ALA A 124 9.91 -16.49 11.18
C ALA A 124 11.22 -17.29 11.03
N SER A 125 12.10 -16.90 10.10
CA SER A 125 13.42 -17.53 9.93
C SER A 125 14.45 -17.05 10.95
N GLY A 126 14.19 -15.94 11.64
CA GLY A 126 15.15 -15.27 12.53
C GLY A 126 16.32 -14.61 11.81
N ALA A 127 16.32 -14.56 10.48
CA ALA A 127 17.38 -13.91 9.70
C ALA A 127 17.36 -12.38 9.82
N ARG A 128 16.19 -11.80 10.12
CA ARG A 128 15.95 -10.37 10.40
C ARG A 128 15.00 -10.24 11.59
N ASP A 129 14.83 -9.03 12.12
CA ASP A 129 13.82 -8.80 13.15
C ASP A 129 12.40 -8.83 12.56
N PHE A 130 12.22 -8.20 11.39
CA PHE A 130 10.93 -8.06 10.72
C PHE A 130 11.08 -8.21 9.20
N THR A 131 10.00 -8.66 8.55
CA THR A 131 9.90 -8.75 7.11
C THR A 131 8.49 -8.46 6.59
N ALA A 132 8.38 -8.06 5.33
CA ALA A 132 7.14 -7.91 4.62
C ALA A 132 6.65 -9.28 4.15
N ILE A 133 5.43 -9.62 4.55
CA ILE A 133 4.76 -10.86 4.19
C ILE A 133 3.57 -10.53 3.29
N MET A 134 3.53 -11.15 2.11
CA MET A 134 2.43 -10.99 1.16
C MET A 134 1.47 -12.16 1.30
N ARG A 135 0.18 -11.86 1.47
CA ARG A 135 -0.88 -12.87 1.58
C ARG A 135 -1.94 -12.67 0.52
N ILE A 136 -2.40 -13.75 -0.07
CA ILE A 136 -3.59 -13.80 -0.93
C ILE A 136 -4.32 -15.11 -0.67
N MET A 137 -5.60 -15.03 -0.32
CA MET A 137 -6.36 -16.19 0.15
C MET A 137 -5.61 -16.94 1.26
N SER A 138 -5.30 -18.22 1.06
CA SER A 138 -4.52 -19.07 1.97
C SER A 138 -3.02 -19.09 1.67
N ALA A 139 -2.57 -18.44 0.60
CA ALA A 139 -1.17 -18.39 0.22
C ALA A 139 -0.45 -17.25 0.93
N GLU A 140 0.76 -17.54 1.39
CA GLU A 140 1.67 -16.59 2.02
C GLU A 140 3.04 -16.70 1.38
N VAL A 141 3.68 -15.56 1.12
CA VAL A 141 5.04 -15.49 0.59
C VAL A 141 5.80 -14.31 1.17
N GLU A 142 7.05 -14.53 1.57
CA GLU A 142 7.94 -13.45 1.98
C GLU A 142 8.28 -12.54 0.78
N TYR A 143 8.27 -11.23 1.00
CA TYR A 143 8.74 -10.28 0.00
C TYR A 143 10.25 -10.45 -0.25
N GLY A 144 10.67 -10.69 -1.50
CA GLY A 144 12.06 -11.05 -1.81
C GLY A 144 13.10 -9.92 -1.70
N TYR A 145 12.68 -8.65 -1.52
CA TYR A 145 13.58 -7.47 -1.45
C TYR A 145 14.55 -7.27 -2.63
N GLU A 146 14.33 -7.96 -3.74
CA GLU A 146 15.10 -7.74 -4.96
C GLU A 146 14.70 -6.40 -5.59
N TYR A 147 15.69 -5.55 -5.86
CA TYR A 147 15.43 -4.28 -6.52
C TYR A 147 15.32 -4.48 -8.04
N LEU A 148 14.10 -4.61 -8.53
CA LEU A 148 13.79 -4.78 -9.96
C LEU A 148 13.68 -3.45 -10.74
N GLY A 149 13.98 -2.32 -10.09
CA GLY A 149 13.81 -0.98 -10.66
C GLY A 149 12.36 -0.46 -10.67
N ASN A 150 12.21 0.83 -10.99
CA ASN A 150 10.90 1.47 -11.15
C ASN A 150 10.38 1.25 -12.58
N SER A 151 9.98 0.02 -12.88
CA SER A 151 9.28 -0.33 -14.11
C SER A 151 7.80 0.09 -14.04
N SER A 152 7.23 0.43 -15.20
CA SER A 152 5.79 0.74 -15.30
C SER A 152 4.96 -0.45 -14.80
N ARG A 153 3.92 -0.16 -14.01
CA ARG A 153 2.93 -1.15 -13.60
C ARG A 153 1.75 -1.11 -14.57
N LEU A 154 1.19 -2.28 -14.86
CA LEU A 154 -0.04 -2.39 -15.64
C LEU A 154 -1.24 -2.05 -14.74
N VAL A 155 -2.29 -1.51 -15.36
CA VAL A 155 -3.58 -1.32 -14.71
C VAL A 155 -4.23 -2.69 -14.52
N ILE A 156 -4.72 -2.97 -13.31
CA ILE A 156 -5.29 -4.26 -12.89
C ILE A 156 -6.70 -4.05 -12.37
#